data_AF-A0A9W4Q560-F1
#
_entry.id   AF-A0A9W4Q560-F1
#
_cell.length_a   1.000
_cell.length_b   1.000
_cell.length_c   1.000
_cell.angle_alpha   90.00
_cell.angle_beta   90.00
_cell.angle_gamma   90.00
#
_symmetry.space_group_name_H-M   'P 1'
#
loop_
_entity.id
_entity.type
_entity.pdbx_description
1 polymer ?
#
loop_
_entity_poly.entity_id
_entity_poly.type
_entity_poly.pdbx_seq_one_letter_code
_entity_poly.pdbx_strand_id
1 'polypeptide(L)'
;MGEQIRIRGNLFAALWALALVAAALQAQPFLSGYRLTADEILFHYLSLKNTLAQNVQFISETAAQQGRVGQFIILPINILVSDVAAVPWARIGFLGAWGGLMLLTALWVGRLCRSKAFAVLSFLMLVTYQRLGFDHMPPNSYPLQNTVPFLLILASRLAGGSQRSLVTNCTLSAVLCLSMVTSEYAWVFGLGVVGCEYLANFSRGKEEGLARLKSRGFALDVTAIAIALAIYLGYRFVHPSHYESNSPDGIWNLSALAWTSFFHVLNGTVLLPIQWVHFAQAPWKALAAWAGMSLLTAAVAWGAFRSLERDRPWLIIAVVGLLFSLYMTLPVAITVRHQTWCAMAWPCAYLDTRSAFPGLAVALVAMCGWLLRFGRIMQVVLAITLGLGSGTTYLYNLWFSQEMNKAAKAWERADALACQPPSSLPEGEALLKAVDPRGSISVHPNFPHADYWRIYIESRRADCTGSAP
;
A
#
# COMPACT_ATOMS: atom_id res chain seq x y z
N MET A 1 -11.22 -6.81 40.70
CA MET A 1 -10.44 -7.21 39.50
C MET A 1 -11.28 -7.21 38.21
N GLY A 2 -12.49 -7.78 38.20
CA GLY A 2 -13.36 -7.80 37.00
C GLY A 2 -13.77 -6.41 36.47
N GLU A 3 -13.97 -5.42 37.34
CA GLU A 3 -14.36 -4.06 36.95
C GLU A 3 -13.25 -3.29 36.21
N GLN A 4 -12.00 -3.39 36.67
CA GLN A 4 -10.85 -2.78 35.97
C GLN A 4 -10.59 -3.41 34.60
N ILE A 5 -10.85 -4.71 34.45
CA ILE A 5 -10.76 -5.41 33.16
C ILE A 5 -11.86 -4.89 32.21
N ARG A 6 -13.09 -4.73 32.71
CA ARG A 6 -14.23 -4.19 31.94
C ARG A 6 -14.00 -2.74 31.51
N ILE A 7 -13.51 -1.88 32.39
CA ILE A 7 -13.19 -0.47 32.10
C ILE A 7 -12.11 -0.37 31.00
N ARG A 8 -11.04 -1.18 31.11
CA ARG A 8 -10.00 -1.22 30.07
C ARG A 8 -10.54 -1.77 28.75
N GLY A 9 -11.43 -2.75 28.79
CA GLY A 9 -12.11 -3.27 27.59
C GLY A 9 -12.90 -2.18 26.86
N ASN A 10 -13.74 -1.43 27.58
CA ASN A 10 -14.56 -0.36 27.02
C ASN A 10 -13.70 0.78 26.44
N LEU A 11 -12.60 1.14 27.11
CA LEU A 11 -11.67 2.15 26.61
C LEU A 11 -11.09 1.77 25.24
N PHE A 12 -10.59 0.55 25.08
CA PHE A 12 -10.00 0.13 23.81
C PHE A 12 -11.04 0.04 22.69
N ALA A 13 -12.27 -0.38 22.98
CA ALA A 13 -13.36 -0.35 22.01
C ALA A 13 -13.61 1.09 21.52
N ALA A 14 -13.66 2.06 22.43
CA ALA A 14 -13.82 3.47 22.08
C ALA A 14 -12.62 4.01 21.26
N LEU A 15 -11.39 3.68 21.66
CA LEU A 15 -10.18 4.10 20.92
C LEU A 15 -10.16 3.52 19.50
N TRP A 16 -10.54 2.26 19.32
CA TRP A 16 -10.68 1.66 17.99
C TRP A 16 -11.76 2.32 17.16
N ALA A 17 -12.94 2.59 17.73
CA ALA A 17 -14.02 3.28 17.03
C ALA A 17 -13.55 4.67 16.54
N LEU A 18 -12.91 5.45 17.41
CA LEU A 18 -12.35 6.75 17.05
C LEU A 18 -11.22 6.65 16.00
N ALA A 19 -10.36 5.64 16.10
CA ALA A 19 -9.31 5.41 15.10
C ALA A 19 -9.89 5.02 13.74
N LEU A 20 -10.99 4.26 13.70
CA LEU A 20 -11.71 3.92 12.47
C LEU A 20 -12.39 5.15 11.86
N VAL A 21 -12.95 6.05 12.68
CA VAL A 21 -13.47 7.35 12.23
C VAL A 21 -12.33 8.19 11.63
N ALA A 22 -11.18 8.25 12.29
CA ALA A 22 -10.00 8.95 11.75
C ALA A 22 -9.56 8.35 10.41
N ALA A 23 -9.54 7.01 10.29
CA ALA A 23 -9.21 6.33 9.04
C ALA A 23 -10.21 6.65 7.91
N ALA A 24 -11.51 6.63 8.19
CA ALA A 24 -12.54 6.96 7.21
C ALA A 24 -12.43 8.41 6.72
N LEU A 25 -12.18 9.34 7.63
CA LEU A 25 -11.95 10.74 7.28
C LEU A 25 -10.65 10.93 6.46
N GLN A 26 -9.54 10.29 6.87
CA GLN A 26 -8.27 10.33 6.13
C GLN A 26 -8.37 9.68 4.73
N ALA A 27 -9.28 8.73 4.54
CA ALA A 27 -9.52 8.10 3.24
C ALA A 27 -10.35 8.98 2.29
N GLN A 28 -11.07 9.99 2.79
CA GLN A 28 -11.96 10.80 1.95
C GLN A 28 -11.24 11.47 0.76
N PRO A 29 -10.05 12.10 0.93
CA PRO A 29 -9.33 12.68 -0.21
C PRO A 29 -8.94 11.66 -1.29
N PHE A 30 -8.78 10.38 -0.92
CA PHE A 30 -8.35 9.31 -1.81
C PHE A 30 -9.47 8.88 -2.78
N LEU A 31 -10.72 9.26 -2.50
CA LEU A 31 -11.89 9.01 -3.35
C LEU A 31 -12.08 10.07 -4.45
N SER A 32 -11.25 11.11 -4.48
CA SER A 32 -11.46 12.26 -5.36
C SER A 32 -10.98 12.00 -6.79
N GLY A 33 -11.89 11.61 -7.67
CA GLY A 33 -11.59 11.47 -9.11
C GLY A 33 -11.03 10.09 -9.47
N TYR A 34 -10.92 9.85 -10.77
CA TYR A 34 -10.46 8.59 -11.37
C TYR A 34 -9.08 8.80 -11.99
N ARG A 35 -8.12 7.96 -11.61
CA ARG A 35 -6.74 8.06 -12.09
C ARG A 35 -6.16 6.67 -12.30
N LEU A 36 -5.53 6.49 -13.45
CA LEU A 36 -4.67 5.37 -13.78
C LEU A 36 -3.23 5.87 -14.01
N THR A 37 -2.25 5.10 -13.54
CA THR A 37 -0.82 5.22 -13.89
C THR A 37 -0.57 4.79 -15.33
N ALA A 38 0.63 5.05 -15.86
CA ALA A 38 1.03 4.61 -17.20
C ALA A 38 0.91 3.08 -17.39
N ASP A 39 1.23 2.29 -16.36
CA ASP A 39 1.08 0.83 -16.39
C ASP A 39 -0.40 0.42 -16.42
N GLU A 40 -1.24 1.06 -15.62
CA GLU A 40 -2.67 0.77 -15.60
C GLU A 40 -3.39 1.23 -16.87
N ILE A 41 -2.94 2.32 -17.52
CA ILE A 41 -3.45 2.72 -18.84
C ILE A 41 -3.14 1.64 -19.88
N LEU A 42 -1.95 1.03 -19.83
CA LEU A 42 -1.62 -0.11 -20.69
C LEU A 42 -2.54 -1.29 -20.41
N PHE A 43 -2.76 -1.66 -19.15
CA PHE A 43 -3.66 -2.76 -18.80
C PHE A 43 -5.12 -2.49 -19.20
N HIS A 44 -5.56 -1.25 -19.06
CA HIS A 44 -6.89 -0.83 -19.49
C HIS A 44 -7.03 -0.89 -21.02
N TYR A 45 -6.02 -0.42 -21.77
CA TYR A 45 -6.00 -0.56 -23.22
C TYR A 45 -6.08 -2.02 -23.67
N LEU A 46 -5.35 -2.92 -22.99
CA LEU A 46 -5.42 -4.36 -23.26
C LEU A 46 -6.81 -4.93 -22.91
N SER A 47 -7.44 -4.49 -21.83
CA SER A 47 -8.82 -4.86 -21.47
C SER A 47 -9.80 -4.51 -22.60
N LEU A 48 -9.71 -3.29 -23.12
CA LEU A 48 -10.63 -2.77 -24.13
C LEU A 48 -10.39 -3.35 -25.53
N LYS A 49 -9.12 -3.57 -25.90
CA LYS A 49 -8.74 -3.96 -27.27
C LYS A 49 -8.70 -5.46 -27.50
N ASN A 50 -8.26 -6.23 -26.51
CA ASN A 50 -7.95 -7.65 -26.71
C ASN A 50 -9.12 -8.54 -26.33
N THR A 51 -9.22 -9.67 -27.03
CA THR A 51 -10.00 -10.82 -26.59
C THR A 51 -9.35 -11.49 -25.37
N LEU A 52 -10.12 -12.31 -24.64
CA LEU A 52 -9.59 -13.11 -23.52
C LEU A 52 -8.37 -13.96 -23.94
N ALA A 53 -8.41 -14.57 -25.13
CA ALA A 53 -7.32 -15.39 -25.64
C ALA A 53 -6.04 -14.55 -25.88
N GLN A 54 -6.18 -13.35 -26.47
CA GLN A 54 -5.06 -12.43 -26.66
C GLN A 54 -4.49 -11.92 -25.32
N ASN A 55 -5.35 -11.67 -24.33
CA ASN A 55 -4.89 -11.31 -22.98
C ASN A 55 -4.13 -12.46 -22.30
N VAL A 56 -4.62 -13.71 -22.42
CA VAL A 56 -3.90 -14.89 -21.90
C VAL A 56 -2.54 -15.06 -22.58
N GLN A 57 -2.47 -14.86 -23.90
CA GLN A 57 -1.21 -14.89 -24.63
C GLN A 57 -0.26 -13.80 -24.13
N PHE A 58 -0.72 -12.55 -24.03
CA PHE A 58 0.07 -11.43 -23.49
C PHE A 58 0.61 -11.72 -22.08
N ILE A 59 -0.22 -12.30 -21.21
CA ILE A 59 0.16 -12.68 -19.85
C ILE A 59 1.27 -13.73 -19.89
N SER A 60 1.11 -14.78 -20.71
CA SER A 60 2.09 -15.85 -20.83
C SER A 60 3.42 -15.33 -21.37
N GLU A 61 3.39 -14.50 -22.41
CA GLU A 61 4.58 -13.88 -23.00
C GLU A 61 5.27 -12.97 -21.99
N THR A 62 4.52 -12.14 -21.28
CA THR A 62 5.07 -11.24 -20.26
C THR A 62 5.67 -12.02 -19.09
N ALA A 63 5.00 -13.08 -18.61
CA ALA A 63 5.51 -13.95 -17.56
C ALA A 63 6.84 -14.58 -17.96
N ALA A 64 6.92 -15.12 -19.19
CA ALA A 64 8.13 -15.75 -19.73
C ALA A 64 9.25 -14.72 -19.94
N GLN A 65 8.98 -13.58 -20.58
CA GLN A 65 9.98 -12.53 -20.84
C GLN A 65 10.57 -11.96 -19.54
N GLN A 66 9.73 -11.79 -18.52
CA GLN A 66 10.19 -11.29 -17.22
C GLN A 66 10.75 -12.40 -16.32
N GLY A 67 10.57 -13.68 -16.66
CA GLY A 67 10.94 -14.79 -15.79
C GLY A 67 10.19 -14.75 -14.45
N ARG A 68 8.91 -14.36 -14.47
CA ARG A 68 8.08 -14.12 -13.28
C ARG A 68 6.77 -14.90 -13.36
N VAL A 69 6.73 -16.07 -12.70
CA VAL A 69 5.54 -16.91 -12.59
C VAL A 69 4.34 -16.18 -11.97
N GLY A 70 4.60 -15.22 -11.08
CA GLY A 70 3.57 -14.41 -10.43
C GLY A 70 2.70 -13.60 -11.39
N GLN A 71 3.17 -13.34 -12.61
CA GLN A 71 2.42 -12.57 -13.61
C GLN A 71 1.14 -13.27 -14.07
N PHE A 72 1.07 -14.61 -13.97
CA PHE A 72 -0.17 -15.35 -14.22
C PHE A 72 -1.29 -15.02 -13.22
N ILE A 73 -0.96 -14.43 -12.08
CA ILE A 73 -1.92 -14.01 -11.06
C ILE A 73 -2.09 -12.49 -11.10
N ILE A 74 -0.99 -11.76 -11.17
CA ILE A 74 -0.99 -10.30 -11.04
C ILE A 74 -1.56 -9.58 -12.27
N LEU A 75 -1.19 -9.99 -13.49
CA LEU A 75 -1.65 -9.30 -14.69
C LEU A 75 -3.18 -9.39 -14.88
N PRO A 76 -3.84 -10.56 -14.69
CA PRO A 76 -5.30 -10.60 -14.70
C PRO A 76 -5.94 -9.64 -13.69
N ILE A 77 -5.38 -9.56 -12.47
CA ILE A 77 -5.87 -8.65 -11.43
C ILE A 77 -5.71 -7.20 -11.89
N ASN A 78 -4.56 -6.83 -12.45
CA ASN A 78 -4.31 -5.46 -12.89
C ASN A 78 -5.19 -5.05 -14.07
N ILE A 79 -5.40 -5.93 -15.05
CA ILE A 79 -6.34 -5.71 -16.16
C ILE A 79 -7.75 -5.47 -15.62
N LEU A 80 -8.24 -6.38 -14.77
CA LEU A 80 -9.57 -6.24 -14.16
C LEU A 80 -9.71 -4.96 -13.34
N VAL A 81 -8.73 -4.64 -12.49
CA VAL A 81 -8.74 -3.45 -11.63
C VAL A 81 -8.74 -2.18 -12.47
N SER A 82 -7.93 -2.12 -13.53
CA SER A 82 -7.87 -0.96 -14.43
C SER A 82 -9.20 -0.70 -15.13
N ASP A 83 -9.92 -1.77 -15.50
CA ASP A 83 -11.23 -1.73 -16.14
C ASP A 83 -12.32 -1.21 -15.18
N VAL A 84 -12.35 -1.74 -13.95
CA VAL A 84 -13.37 -1.34 -12.96
C VAL A 84 -12.96 -0.11 -12.13
N ALA A 85 -11.78 0.49 -12.31
CA ALA A 85 -11.36 1.61 -11.46
C ALA A 85 -12.15 2.91 -11.73
N ALA A 86 -12.80 3.05 -12.89
CA ALA A 86 -13.72 4.16 -13.17
C ALA A 86 -14.96 4.14 -12.25
N VAL A 87 -15.31 2.95 -11.75
CA VAL A 87 -16.51 2.68 -10.99
C VAL A 87 -16.38 3.13 -9.52
N PRO A 88 -17.24 4.04 -9.00
CA PRO A 88 -17.14 4.55 -7.63
C PRO A 88 -17.09 3.49 -6.53
N TRP A 89 -17.94 2.45 -6.60
CA TRP A 89 -17.99 1.41 -5.56
C TRP A 89 -16.79 0.47 -5.60
N ALA A 90 -16.19 0.25 -6.77
CA ALA A 90 -14.93 -0.49 -6.91
C ALA A 90 -13.78 0.26 -6.21
N ARG A 91 -13.69 1.58 -6.39
CA ARG A 91 -12.70 2.43 -5.68
C ARG A 91 -12.86 2.37 -4.16
N ILE A 92 -14.10 2.37 -3.66
CA ILE A 92 -14.37 2.15 -2.22
C ILE A 92 -13.86 0.76 -1.80
N GLY A 93 -14.10 -0.27 -2.60
CA GLY A 93 -13.58 -1.62 -2.36
C GLY A 93 -12.05 -1.68 -2.30
N PHE A 94 -11.35 -1.00 -3.21
CA PHE A 94 -9.89 -0.97 -3.25
C PHE A 94 -9.30 -0.24 -2.03
N LEU A 95 -9.87 0.92 -1.68
CA LEU A 95 -9.48 1.63 -0.45
C LEU A 95 -9.82 0.82 0.80
N GLY A 96 -10.94 0.09 0.79
CA GLY A 96 -11.31 -0.83 1.86
C GLY A 96 -10.30 -1.96 2.03
N ALA A 97 -9.86 -2.58 0.95
CA ALA A 97 -8.81 -3.60 0.97
C ALA A 97 -7.49 -3.03 1.51
N TRP A 98 -7.11 -1.83 1.07
CA TRP A 98 -5.93 -1.14 1.56
C TRP A 98 -6.00 -0.77 3.05
N GLY A 99 -7.14 -0.24 3.51
CA GLY A 99 -7.40 0.01 4.93
C GLY A 99 -7.41 -1.28 5.76
N GLY A 100 -7.94 -2.36 5.19
CA GLY A 100 -7.88 -3.71 5.75
C GLY A 100 -6.45 -4.20 5.95
N LEU A 101 -5.56 -3.94 5.00
CA LEU A 101 -4.13 -4.28 5.13
C LEU A 101 -3.50 -3.55 6.32
N MET A 102 -3.80 -2.27 6.49
CA MET A 102 -3.30 -1.49 7.63
C MET A 102 -3.86 -1.99 8.96
N LEU A 103 -5.15 -2.33 9.00
CA LEU A 103 -5.79 -2.90 10.18
C LEU A 103 -5.16 -4.24 10.56
N LEU A 104 -5.04 -5.17 9.61
CA LEU A 104 -4.43 -6.49 9.87
C LEU A 104 -2.96 -6.35 10.29
N THR A 105 -2.21 -5.44 9.67
CA THR A 105 -0.83 -5.14 10.07
C THR A 105 -0.79 -4.68 11.54
N ALA A 106 -1.63 -3.72 11.91
CA ALA A 106 -1.70 -3.17 13.26
C ALA A 106 -2.09 -4.22 14.31
N LEU A 107 -3.07 -5.08 13.99
CA LEU A 107 -3.47 -6.19 14.84
C LEU A 107 -2.36 -7.23 14.99
N TRP A 108 -1.66 -7.53 13.90
CA TRP A 108 -0.54 -8.47 13.89
C TRP A 108 0.62 -7.97 14.74
N VAL A 109 1.08 -6.72 14.57
CA VAL A 109 2.14 -6.15 15.42
C VAL A 109 1.68 -5.99 16.87
N GLY A 110 0.41 -5.65 17.10
CA GLY A 110 -0.19 -5.61 18.42
C GLY A 110 -0.12 -6.96 19.14
N ARG A 111 -0.39 -8.06 18.41
CA ARG A 111 -0.25 -9.44 18.90
C ARG A 111 1.21 -9.79 19.18
N LEU A 112 2.14 -9.40 18.31
CA LEU A 112 3.58 -9.60 18.52
C LEU A 112 4.09 -8.89 19.76
N CYS A 113 3.72 -7.62 19.92
CA CYS A 113 4.10 -6.80 21.07
C CYS A 113 3.26 -7.12 22.32
N ARG A 114 2.24 -7.99 22.23
CA ARG A 114 1.26 -8.26 23.29
C ARG A 114 0.67 -6.97 23.88
N SER A 115 0.35 -5.99 23.03
CA SER A 115 -0.12 -4.66 23.43
C SER A 115 -1.23 -4.15 22.52
N LYS A 116 -2.43 -3.97 23.09
CA LYS A 116 -3.58 -3.36 22.39
C LYS A 116 -3.33 -1.89 22.08
N ALA A 117 -2.66 -1.16 22.97
CA ALA A 117 -2.28 0.23 22.76
C ALA A 117 -1.33 0.38 21.58
N PHE A 118 -0.35 -0.52 21.47
CA PHE A 118 0.58 -0.54 20.34
C PHE A 118 -0.15 -0.81 19.01
N ALA A 119 -1.14 -1.71 19.03
CA ALA A 119 -2.00 -1.97 17.87
C ALA A 119 -2.74 -0.71 17.41
N VAL A 120 -3.44 -0.03 18.33
CA VAL A 120 -4.19 1.21 18.03
C VAL A 120 -3.25 2.30 17.50
N LEU A 121 -2.10 2.52 18.14
CA LEU A 121 -1.13 3.53 17.69
C LEU A 121 -0.53 3.20 16.33
N SER A 122 -0.24 1.92 16.06
CA SER A 122 0.27 1.48 14.76
C SER A 122 -0.77 1.68 13.67
N PHE A 123 -2.04 1.32 13.93
CA PHE A 123 -3.13 1.57 13.00
C PHE A 123 -3.30 3.07 12.72
N LEU A 124 -3.33 3.88 13.79
CA LEU A 124 -3.45 5.33 13.69
C LEU A 124 -2.31 5.91 12.84
N MET A 125 -1.06 5.53 13.11
CA MET A 125 0.10 5.98 12.33
C MET A 125 -0.03 5.59 10.85
N LEU A 126 -0.37 4.33 10.57
CA LEU A 126 -0.53 3.79 9.22
C LEU A 126 -1.60 4.52 8.41
N VAL A 127 -2.72 4.90 9.01
CA VAL A 127 -3.80 5.58 8.27
C VAL A 127 -3.62 7.11 8.22
N THR A 128 -2.99 7.71 9.22
CA THR A 128 -2.92 9.18 9.33
C THR A 128 -1.69 9.81 8.68
N TYR A 129 -0.62 9.06 8.44
CA TYR A 129 0.60 9.57 7.81
C TYR A 129 0.76 9.13 6.35
N GLN A 130 -0.23 8.43 5.81
CA GLN A 130 -0.21 8.00 4.42
C GLN A 130 -0.36 9.19 3.47
N ARG A 131 0.52 9.22 2.47
CA ARG A 131 0.51 10.22 1.41
C ARG A 131 -0.38 9.81 0.23
N LEU A 132 -1.19 10.74 -0.24
CA LEU A 132 -1.81 10.72 -1.57
C LEU A 132 -0.75 11.11 -2.61
N GLY A 133 -0.35 10.17 -3.45
CA GLY A 133 0.59 10.40 -4.54
C GLY A 133 0.07 9.75 -5.82
N PHE A 134 -0.93 10.37 -6.45
CA PHE A 134 -1.73 9.69 -7.47
C PHE A 134 -1.00 9.41 -8.80
N ASP A 135 0.13 10.07 -9.06
CA ASP A 135 0.90 9.88 -10.29
C ASP A 135 1.72 8.57 -10.31
N HIS A 136 2.20 8.13 -9.14
CA HIS A 136 3.04 6.93 -9.00
C HIS A 136 2.47 5.88 -8.05
N MET A 137 1.47 6.27 -7.26
CA MET A 137 0.80 5.45 -6.25
C MET A 137 -0.70 5.80 -6.20
N PRO A 138 -1.46 5.70 -7.31
CA PRO A 138 -2.88 6.03 -7.33
C PRO A 138 -3.60 5.18 -6.28
N PRO A 139 -4.29 5.78 -5.31
CA PRO A 139 -4.88 5.01 -4.21
C PRO A 139 -6.15 4.26 -4.59
N ASN A 140 -6.80 4.71 -5.65
CA ASN A 140 -8.11 4.30 -6.15
C ASN A 140 -8.02 3.31 -7.31
N SER A 141 -6.82 3.00 -7.77
CA SER A 141 -6.52 1.89 -8.68
C SER A 141 -5.36 1.03 -8.14
N TYR A 142 -4.77 1.44 -7.00
CA TYR A 142 -3.55 0.88 -6.43
C TYR A 142 -3.55 -0.63 -6.56
N PRO A 143 -2.53 -1.22 -7.20
CA PRO A 143 -2.73 -2.52 -7.77
C PRO A 143 -2.91 -3.50 -6.61
N LEU A 144 -4.11 -4.08 -6.60
CA LEU A 144 -4.48 -5.20 -5.74
C LEU A 144 -3.44 -6.32 -5.81
N GLN A 145 -2.59 -6.32 -6.84
CA GLN A 145 -1.39 -7.14 -6.99
C GLN A 145 -0.54 -7.28 -5.72
N ASN A 146 -0.37 -6.22 -4.92
CA ASN A 146 0.39 -6.29 -3.67
C ASN A 146 -0.53 -6.35 -2.45
N THR A 147 -1.63 -5.60 -2.46
CA THR A 147 -2.57 -5.52 -1.33
C THR A 147 -3.20 -6.87 -1.01
N VAL A 148 -3.68 -7.60 -2.02
CA VAL A 148 -4.36 -8.90 -1.84
C VAL A 148 -3.43 -9.97 -1.26
N PRO A 149 -2.23 -10.25 -1.83
CA PRO A 149 -1.36 -11.24 -1.22
C PRO A 149 -0.89 -10.82 0.18
N PHE A 150 -0.66 -9.54 0.45
CA PHE A 150 -0.28 -9.10 1.80
C PHE A 150 -1.43 -9.29 2.82
N LEU A 151 -2.68 -9.00 2.42
CA LEU A 151 -3.86 -9.30 3.21
C LEU A 151 -3.96 -10.79 3.53
N LEU A 152 -3.79 -11.66 2.53
CA LEU A 152 -3.86 -13.10 2.71
C LEU A 152 -2.74 -13.64 3.61
N ILE A 153 -1.52 -13.11 3.47
CA ILE A 153 -0.39 -13.40 4.35
C ILE A 153 -0.79 -13.06 5.80
N LEU A 154 -1.17 -11.81 6.08
CA LEU A 154 -1.50 -11.38 7.44
C LEU A 154 -2.72 -12.10 8.01
N ALA A 155 -3.76 -12.32 7.20
CA ALA A 155 -4.95 -13.06 7.60
C ALA A 155 -4.60 -14.50 7.99
N SER A 156 -3.73 -15.17 7.22
CA SER A 156 -3.29 -16.53 7.52
C SER A 156 -2.58 -16.62 8.89
N ARG A 157 -1.78 -15.59 9.21
CA ARG A 157 -1.07 -15.46 10.48
C ARG A 157 -2.00 -15.12 11.64
N LEU A 158 -2.91 -14.17 11.43
CA LEU A 158 -3.82 -13.67 12.46
C LEU A 158 -4.92 -14.65 12.83
N ALA A 159 -5.37 -15.48 11.88
CA ALA A 159 -6.26 -16.61 12.16
C ALA A 159 -5.63 -17.58 13.20
N GLY A 160 -4.34 -17.41 13.54
CA GLY A 160 -3.48 -18.21 14.43
C GLY A 160 -4.09 -18.56 15.78
N GLY A 161 -4.58 -19.78 16.00
CA GLY A 161 -5.04 -20.27 17.31
C GLY A 161 -4.06 -21.26 17.96
N SER A 162 -4.08 -21.38 19.29
CA SER A 162 -3.26 -22.35 20.04
C SER A 162 -3.71 -23.81 19.85
N GLN A 163 -4.97 -24.03 19.50
CA GLN A 163 -5.53 -25.35 19.20
C GLN A 163 -6.08 -25.36 17.78
N ARG A 164 -5.29 -25.90 16.85
CA ARG A 164 -5.69 -26.02 15.44
C ARG A 164 -5.57 -27.44 14.97
N SER A 165 -6.53 -27.87 14.16
CA SER A 165 -6.44 -29.13 13.43
C SER A 165 -5.26 -29.07 12.44
N LEU A 166 -4.78 -30.26 12.04
CA LEU A 166 -3.76 -30.36 11.00
C LEU A 166 -4.24 -29.72 9.69
N VAL A 167 -5.50 -29.98 9.31
CA VAL A 167 -6.11 -29.44 8.09
C VAL A 167 -6.05 -27.91 8.08
N THR A 168 -6.46 -27.25 9.16
CA THR A 168 -6.42 -25.78 9.25
C THR A 168 -4.99 -25.25 9.11
N ASN A 169 -4.00 -25.88 9.73
CA ASN A 169 -2.60 -25.45 9.58
C ASN A 169 -2.10 -25.64 8.14
N CYS A 170 -2.44 -26.74 7.49
CA CYS A 170 -2.09 -26.98 6.09
C CYS A 170 -2.75 -25.95 5.16
N THR A 171 -4.04 -25.68 5.34
CA THR A 171 -4.76 -24.67 4.54
C THR A 171 -4.12 -23.29 4.65
N LEU A 172 -3.78 -22.85 5.85
CA LEU A 172 -3.18 -21.53 6.06
C LEU A 172 -1.75 -21.45 5.53
N SER A 173 -1.01 -22.55 5.60
CA SER A 173 0.34 -22.63 5.02
C SER A 173 0.27 -22.66 3.49
N ALA A 174 -0.76 -23.28 2.90
CA ALA A 174 -1.02 -23.21 1.47
C ALA A 174 -1.41 -21.80 1.03
N VAL A 175 -2.27 -21.10 1.79
CA VAL A 175 -2.60 -19.69 1.54
C VAL A 175 -1.33 -18.82 1.60
N LEU A 176 -0.49 -19.00 2.62
CA LEU A 176 0.81 -18.32 2.73
C LEU A 176 1.68 -18.59 1.49
N CYS A 177 1.87 -19.86 1.12
CA CYS A 177 2.66 -20.26 -0.05
C CYS A 177 2.13 -19.62 -1.34
N LEU A 178 0.83 -19.74 -1.62
CA LEU A 178 0.20 -19.18 -2.83
C LEU A 178 0.34 -17.66 -2.87
N SER A 179 0.19 -17.00 -1.73
CA SER A 179 0.35 -15.55 -1.63
C SER A 179 1.80 -15.12 -1.88
N MET A 180 2.79 -15.88 -1.42
CA MET A 180 4.20 -15.58 -1.66
C MET A 180 4.64 -15.85 -3.11
N VAL A 181 3.94 -16.72 -3.84
CA VAL A 181 4.23 -17.00 -5.27
C VAL A 181 3.78 -15.84 -6.18
N THR A 182 2.86 -14.99 -5.74
CA THR A 182 2.28 -13.94 -6.60
C THR A 182 3.30 -12.88 -7.00
N SER A 183 4.23 -12.50 -6.13
CA SER A 183 5.31 -11.56 -6.46
C SER A 183 6.50 -11.68 -5.52
N GLU A 184 7.63 -11.16 -5.95
CA GLU A 184 8.83 -11.03 -5.11
C GLU A 184 8.54 -10.15 -3.89
N TYR A 185 7.71 -9.12 -4.01
CA TYR A 185 7.29 -8.29 -2.87
C TYR A 185 6.45 -9.09 -1.87
N ALA A 186 5.55 -9.95 -2.33
CA ALA A 186 4.77 -10.83 -1.45
C ALA A 186 5.65 -11.88 -0.77
N TRP A 187 6.64 -12.40 -1.49
CA TRP A 187 7.64 -13.29 -0.91
C TRP A 187 8.48 -12.60 0.17
N VAL A 188 9.03 -11.41 -0.12
CA VAL A 188 9.81 -10.60 0.84
C VAL A 188 8.93 -10.25 2.05
N PHE A 189 7.72 -9.74 1.84
CA PHE A 189 6.78 -9.41 2.91
C PHE A 189 6.43 -10.63 3.77
N GLY A 190 6.07 -11.76 3.16
CA GLY A 190 5.73 -13.00 3.84
C GLY A 190 6.88 -13.54 4.68
N LEU A 191 8.09 -13.57 4.11
CA LEU A 191 9.30 -13.99 4.83
C LEU A 191 9.59 -13.06 6.01
N GLY A 192 9.48 -11.75 5.82
CA GLY A 192 9.70 -10.77 6.89
C GLY A 192 8.66 -10.90 8.02
N VAL A 193 7.38 -11.06 7.68
CA VAL A 193 6.29 -11.28 8.65
C VAL A 193 6.55 -12.54 9.46
N VAL A 194 6.83 -13.65 8.77
CA VAL A 194 7.13 -14.92 9.43
C VAL A 194 8.39 -14.78 10.32
N GLY A 195 9.47 -14.20 9.81
CA GLY A 195 10.70 -13.96 10.56
C GLY A 195 10.47 -13.16 11.84
N CYS A 196 9.72 -12.06 11.75
CA CYS A 196 9.36 -11.23 12.91
C CYS A 196 8.57 -12.00 13.98
N GLU A 197 7.70 -12.94 13.60
CA GLU A 197 6.98 -13.78 14.56
C GLU A 197 7.92 -14.71 15.33
N TYR A 198 8.85 -15.36 14.65
CA TYR A 198 9.82 -16.24 15.29
C TYR A 198 10.80 -15.45 16.16
N LEU A 199 11.30 -14.30 15.69
CA LEU A 199 12.13 -13.39 16.49
C LEU A 199 11.41 -12.92 17.76
N ALA A 200 10.12 -12.55 17.65
CA ALA A 200 9.32 -12.13 18.80
C ALA A 200 9.07 -13.25 19.81
N ASN A 201 9.01 -14.51 19.36
CA ASN A 201 8.91 -15.65 20.28
C ASN A 201 10.25 -15.93 20.98
N PHE A 202 11.37 -15.84 20.25
CA PHE A 202 12.70 -15.94 20.84
C PHE A 202 12.98 -14.86 21.88
N SER A 203 12.55 -13.62 21.62
CA SER A 203 12.74 -12.50 22.56
C SER A 203 11.96 -12.66 23.87
N ARG A 204 10.95 -13.54 23.92
CA ARG A 204 10.15 -13.81 25.12
C ARG A 204 10.78 -14.87 26.02
N GLY A 205 11.65 -15.71 25.47
CA GLY A 205 12.36 -16.74 26.21
C GLY A 205 12.97 -17.76 25.26
N LYS A 206 14.20 -18.21 25.57
CA LYS A 206 14.93 -19.19 24.75
C LYS A 206 14.15 -20.50 24.62
N GLU A 207 13.51 -20.96 25.69
CA GLU A 207 12.71 -22.19 25.69
C GLU A 207 11.45 -22.06 24.84
N GLU A 208 10.71 -20.94 24.94
CA GLU A 208 9.55 -20.67 24.08
C GLU A 208 9.95 -20.62 22.59
N GLY A 209 11.06 -19.94 22.27
CA GLY A 209 11.60 -19.86 20.92
C GLY A 209 12.00 -21.23 20.37
N LEU A 210 12.76 -22.02 21.13
CA LEU A 210 13.19 -23.36 20.72
C LEU A 210 12.01 -24.33 20.58
N ALA A 211 11.04 -24.30 21.50
CA ALA A 211 9.82 -25.09 21.39
C ALA A 211 9.03 -24.73 20.13
N ARG A 212 9.00 -23.44 19.76
CA ARG A 212 8.34 -22.98 18.55
C ARG A 212 9.05 -23.43 17.28
N LEU A 213 10.39 -23.42 17.23
CA LEU A 213 11.17 -23.99 16.12
C LEU A 213 10.96 -25.49 15.95
N LYS A 214 10.73 -26.22 17.05
CA LYS A 214 10.43 -27.66 16.99
C LYS A 214 8.95 -27.96 16.65
N SER A 215 8.12 -26.93 16.53
CA SER A 215 6.69 -27.12 16.28
C SER A 215 6.39 -27.50 14.84
N ARG A 216 5.33 -28.28 14.62
CA ARG A 216 4.80 -28.58 13.27
C ARG A 216 4.48 -27.31 12.49
N GLY A 217 4.06 -26.24 13.17
CA GLY A 217 3.78 -24.95 12.53
C GLY A 217 5.02 -24.34 11.88
N PHE A 218 6.19 -24.43 12.53
CA PHE A 218 7.44 -23.97 11.93
C PHE A 218 7.82 -24.78 10.70
N ALA A 219 7.72 -26.12 10.78
CA ALA A 219 8.00 -26.98 9.64
C ALA A 219 7.11 -26.64 8.43
N LEU A 220 5.81 -26.39 8.67
CA LEU A 220 4.87 -25.98 7.61
C LEU A 220 5.20 -24.60 7.04
N ASP A 221 5.54 -23.61 7.88
CA ASP A 221 5.94 -22.28 7.42
C ASP A 221 7.20 -22.34 6.55
N VAL A 222 8.24 -23.06 7.01
CA VAL A 222 9.49 -23.25 6.25
C VAL A 222 9.22 -23.97 4.93
N THR A 223 8.37 -25.00 4.95
CA THR A 223 7.99 -25.75 3.74
C THR A 223 7.26 -24.85 2.75
N ALA A 224 6.30 -24.04 3.22
CA ALA A 224 5.57 -23.08 2.36
C ALA A 224 6.53 -22.06 1.71
N ILE A 225 7.46 -21.50 2.49
CA ILE A 225 8.46 -20.54 1.99
C ILE A 225 9.39 -21.21 0.96
N ALA A 226 9.86 -22.42 1.25
CA ALA A 226 10.75 -23.17 0.38
C ALA A 226 10.07 -23.56 -0.94
N ILE A 227 8.81 -24.00 -0.90
CA ILE A 227 8.02 -24.30 -2.10
C ILE A 227 7.82 -23.05 -2.94
N ALA A 228 7.41 -21.92 -2.32
CA ALA A 228 7.23 -20.66 -3.05
C ALA A 228 8.54 -20.22 -3.75
N LEU A 229 9.67 -20.32 -3.04
CA LEU A 229 10.99 -20.02 -3.61
C LEU A 229 11.36 -20.99 -4.75
N ALA A 230 11.12 -22.30 -4.57
CA ALA A 230 11.43 -23.32 -5.58
C ALA A 230 10.61 -23.11 -6.86
N ILE A 231 9.32 -22.76 -6.75
CA ILE A 231 8.48 -22.42 -7.90
C ILE A 231 9.04 -21.20 -8.62
N TYR A 232 9.41 -20.15 -7.88
CA TYR A 232 9.94 -18.92 -8.46
C TYR A 232 11.28 -19.15 -9.19
N LEU A 233 12.23 -19.82 -8.52
CA LEU A 233 13.55 -20.14 -9.09
C LEU A 233 13.44 -21.13 -10.25
N GLY A 234 12.59 -22.16 -10.12
CA GLY A 234 12.35 -23.15 -11.18
C GLY A 234 11.79 -22.51 -12.44
N TYR A 235 10.77 -21.64 -12.30
CA TYR A 235 10.23 -20.91 -13.44
C TYR A 235 11.27 -20.00 -14.08
N ARG A 236 12.05 -19.27 -13.27
CA ARG A 236 13.09 -18.37 -13.77
C ARG A 236 14.29 -19.08 -14.39
N PHE A 237 14.55 -20.32 -14.02
CA PHE A 237 15.56 -21.16 -14.66
C PHE A 237 15.12 -21.57 -16.07
N VAL A 238 13.83 -21.92 -16.24
CA VAL A 238 13.25 -22.28 -17.54
C VAL A 238 13.06 -21.04 -18.43
N HIS A 239 12.72 -19.90 -17.81
CA HIS A 239 12.50 -18.62 -18.49
C HIS A 239 13.41 -17.54 -17.89
N PRO A 240 14.69 -17.45 -18.33
CA PRO A 240 15.60 -16.41 -17.89
C PRO A 240 15.02 -15.02 -18.15
N SER A 241 15.14 -14.12 -17.17
CA SER A 241 14.59 -12.78 -17.26
C SER A 241 15.39 -11.92 -18.23
N HIS A 242 14.72 -11.33 -19.22
CA HIS A 242 15.27 -10.28 -20.07
C HIS A 242 14.89 -8.87 -19.59
N TYR A 243 14.23 -8.78 -18.44
CA TYR A 243 13.75 -7.51 -17.89
C TYR A 243 14.81 -6.90 -16.98
N GLU A 244 15.37 -5.76 -17.39
CA GLU A 244 16.46 -5.07 -16.65
C GLU A 244 16.11 -4.75 -15.20
N SER A 245 14.85 -4.51 -14.86
CA SER A 245 14.46 -4.24 -13.47
C SER A 245 14.52 -5.48 -12.56
N ASN A 246 14.97 -6.62 -13.07
CA ASN A 246 15.09 -7.88 -12.33
C ASN A 246 16.54 -8.32 -12.09
N SER A 247 17.54 -7.52 -12.46
CA SER A 247 18.95 -7.78 -12.15
C SER A 247 19.37 -7.09 -10.85
N PRO A 248 20.11 -7.76 -9.95
CA PRO A 248 20.69 -7.14 -8.76
C PRO A 248 22.00 -6.39 -9.10
N ASP A 249 22.07 -5.79 -10.28
CA ASP A 249 23.26 -5.12 -10.84
C ASP A 249 23.68 -3.86 -10.05
N GLY A 250 22.77 -3.29 -9.27
CA GLY A 250 23.01 -2.12 -8.43
C GLY A 250 23.47 -2.44 -7.02
N ILE A 251 23.60 -3.72 -6.63
CA ILE A 251 23.88 -4.12 -5.23
C ILE A 251 25.21 -3.56 -4.69
N TRP A 252 26.19 -3.36 -5.56
CA TRP A 252 27.51 -2.85 -5.19
C TRP A 252 27.59 -1.31 -5.13
N ASN A 253 26.58 -0.61 -5.66
CA ASN A 253 26.49 0.84 -5.56
C ASN A 253 25.86 1.25 -4.22
N LEU A 254 26.63 1.13 -3.13
CA LEU A 254 26.14 1.29 -1.76
C LEU A 254 25.51 2.66 -1.49
N SER A 255 26.02 3.72 -2.11
CA SER A 255 25.47 5.07 -1.96
C SER A 255 24.10 5.19 -2.64
N ALA A 256 23.96 4.70 -3.88
CA ALA A 256 22.69 4.70 -4.59
C ALA A 256 21.67 3.74 -3.96
N LEU A 257 22.12 2.60 -3.44
CA LEU A 257 21.29 1.67 -2.67
C LEU A 257 20.74 2.37 -1.42
N ALA A 258 21.61 2.97 -0.61
CA ALA A 258 21.19 3.67 0.61
C ALA A 258 20.24 4.85 0.29
N TRP A 259 20.55 5.63 -0.75
CA TRP A 259 19.71 6.73 -1.22
C TRP A 259 18.33 6.24 -1.66
N THR A 260 18.28 5.23 -2.53
CA THR A 260 17.03 4.67 -3.06
C THR A 260 16.17 4.08 -1.94
N SER A 261 16.76 3.27 -1.06
CA SER A 261 16.06 2.74 0.11
C SER A 261 15.51 3.84 1.01
N PHE A 262 16.31 4.86 1.34
CA PHE A 262 15.89 5.96 2.20
C PHE A 262 14.68 6.71 1.62
N PHE A 263 14.74 7.10 0.35
CA PHE A 263 13.64 7.83 -0.29
C PHE A 263 12.40 6.97 -0.48
N HIS A 264 12.53 5.69 -0.82
CA HIS A 264 11.39 4.79 -0.89
C HIS A 264 10.74 4.55 0.49
N VAL A 265 11.51 4.50 1.58
CA VAL A 265 10.94 4.41 2.93
C VAL A 265 10.19 5.69 3.29
N LEU A 266 10.81 6.86 3.07
CA LEU A 266 10.24 8.13 3.54
C LEU A 266 9.12 8.68 2.66
N ASN A 267 9.21 8.54 1.33
CA ASN A 267 8.17 9.02 0.41
C ASN A 267 6.85 8.27 0.54
N GLY A 268 6.82 7.17 1.31
CA GLY A 268 5.59 6.46 1.67
C GLY A 268 4.74 7.23 2.67
N THR A 269 5.31 8.30 3.23
CA THR A 269 4.70 9.16 4.24
C THR A 269 4.64 10.61 3.77
N VAL A 270 3.85 11.42 4.46
CA VAL A 270 3.88 12.88 4.24
C VAL A 270 5.10 13.58 4.85
N LEU A 271 5.97 12.88 5.58
CA LEU A 271 7.05 13.51 6.35
C LEU A 271 8.01 14.32 5.47
N LEU A 272 8.30 13.82 4.26
CA LEU A 272 9.14 14.52 3.29
C LEU A 272 8.44 15.65 2.54
N PRO A 273 7.17 15.55 2.12
CA PRO A 273 6.50 16.65 1.39
C PRO A 273 5.71 17.62 2.29
N ILE A 274 5.84 17.55 3.61
CA ILE A 274 5.06 18.39 4.54
C ILE A 274 5.25 19.89 4.30
N GLN A 275 6.42 20.31 3.80
CA GLN A 275 6.70 21.70 3.43
C GLN A 275 5.85 22.21 2.24
N TRP A 276 5.15 21.33 1.52
CA TRP A 276 4.24 21.72 0.44
C TRP A 276 2.84 22.09 0.94
N VAL A 277 2.61 22.05 2.26
CA VAL A 277 1.32 22.46 2.84
C VAL A 277 1.29 23.98 3.07
N HIS A 278 0.48 24.67 2.26
CA HIS A 278 0.31 26.13 2.33
C HIS A 278 -0.87 26.52 3.22
N PHE A 279 -0.66 26.51 4.55
CA PHE A 279 -1.71 26.86 5.53
C PHE A 279 -2.38 28.22 5.30
N ALA A 280 -1.60 29.25 4.93
CA ALA A 280 -2.11 30.60 4.70
C ALA A 280 -3.08 30.69 3.51
N GLN A 281 -3.01 29.74 2.58
CA GLN A 281 -3.86 29.69 1.38
C GLN A 281 -5.04 28.72 1.55
N ALA A 282 -5.10 27.96 2.66
CA ALA A 282 -6.13 26.98 2.88
C ALA A 282 -7.47 27.66 3.24
N PRO A 283 -8.59 27.28 2.60
CA PRO A 283 -9.89 27.83 2.94
C PRO A 283 -10.29 27.40 4.36
N TRP A 284 -11.14 28.21 5.02
CA TRP A 284 -11.52 27.98 6.43
C TRP A 284 -12.07 26.57 6.69
N LYS A 285 -12.82 25.99 5.74
CA LYS A 285 -13.36 24.62 5.84
C LYS A 285 -12.25 23.58 5.92
N ALA A 286 -11.17 23.76 5.15
CA ALA A 286 -10.01 22.88 5.17
C ALA A 286 -9.23 23.01 6.48
N LEU A 287 -9.10 24.23 7.02
CA LEU A 287 -8.48 24.48 8.33
C LEU A 287 -9.30 23.89 9.48
N ALA A 288 -10.64 23.98 9.42
CA ALA A 288 -11.52 23.34 10.40
C ALA A 288 -11.41 21.81 10.37
N ALA A 289 -11.35 21.21 9.17
CA ALA A 289 -11.12 19.78 9.01
C ALA A 289 -9.73 19.34 9.51
N TRP A 290 -8.69 20.15 9.23
CA TRP A 290 -7.34 19.96 9.76
C TRP A 290 -7.35 19.95 11.30
N ALA A 291 -8.02 20.92 11.93
CA ALA A 291 -8.10 21.02 13.39
C ALA A 291 -8.87 19.83 13.99
N GLY A 292 -10.02 19.47 13.39
CA GLY A 292 -10.81 18.30 13.81
C GLY A 292 -10.03 16.99 13.72
N MET A 293 -9.32 16.77 12.61
CA MET A 293 -8.46 15.60 12.43
C MET A 293 -7.30 15.56 13.44
N SER A 294 -6.69 16.72 13.69
CA SER A 294 -5.60 16.85 14.66
C SER A 294 -6.06 16.50 16.07
N LEU A 295 -7.20 17.06 16.50
CA LEU A 295 -7.78 16.81 17.81
C LEU A 295 -8.22 15.34 17.97
N LEU A 296 -8.89 14.77 16.97
CA LEU A 296 -9.31 13.37 16.98
C LEU A 296 -8.11 12.43 17.13
N THR A 297 -7.09 12.63 16.29
CA THR A 297 -5.87 11.81 16.33
C THR A 297 -5.14 11.98 17.66
N ALA A 298 -4.98 13.21 18.16
CA ALA A 298 -4.34 13.48 19.44
C ALA A 298 -5.08 12.82 20.61
N ALA A 299 -6.41 12.84 20.61
CA ALA A 299 -7.23 12.20 21.64
C ALA A 299 -7.04 10.67 21.65
N VAL A 300 -7.07 10.03 20.48
CA VAL A 300 -6.81 8.58 20.35
C VAL A 300 -5.39 8.24 20.78
N ALA A 301 -4.40 8.98 20.29
CA ALA A 301 -3.00 8.78 20.62
C ALA A 301 -2.75 8.93 22.12
N TRP A 302 -3.30 9.98 22.74
CA TRP A 302 -3.19 10.21 24.17
C TRP A 302 -3.78 9.05 25.00
N GLY A 303 -5.00 8.60 24.66
CA GLY A 303 -5.64 7.48 25.32
C GLY A 303 -4.83 6.18 25.21
N ALA A 304 -4.25 5.92 24.04
CA ALA A 304 -3.40 4.77 23.82
C ALA A 304 -2.04 4.88 24.54
N PHE A 305 -1.38 6.05 24.53
CA PHE A 305 -0.11 6.27 25.23
C PHE A 305 -0.22 6.10 26.74
N ARG A 306 -1.36 6.45 27.35
CA ARG A 306 -1.62 6.18 28.77
C ARG A 306 -1.65 4.69 29.11
N SER A 307 -1.95 3.86 28.13
CA SER A 307 -2.06 2.40 28.27
C SER A 307 -0.84 1.65 27.72
N LEU A 308 0.16 2.37 27.19
CA LEU A 308 1.37 1.79 26.65
C LEU A 308 2.40 1.56 27.77
N GLU A 309 2.92 0.34 27.86
CA GLU A 309 3.90 -0.04 28.88
C GLU A 309 5.25 0.65 28.64
N ARG A 310 5.91 1.17 29.70
CA ARG A 310 7.15 1.94 29.56
C ARG A 310 8.42 1.07 29.51
N ASP A 311 8.38 -0.09 30.14
CA ASP A 311 9.54 -0.96 30.37
C ASP A 311 9.74 -2.02 29.29
N ARG A 312 9.14 -1.83 28.11
CA ARG A 312 9.36 -2.69 26.94
C ARG A 312 10.63 -2.32 26.20
N PRO A 313 11.23 -3.25 25.42
CA PRO A 313 12.42 -3.01 24.62
C PRO A 313 12.09 -2.21 23.35
N TRP A 314 11.56 -1.00 23.53
CA TRP A 314 11.04 -0.14 22.47
C TRP A 314 12.09 0.18 21.39
N LEU A 315 13.35 0.40 21.77
CA LEU A 315 14.43 0.63 20.80
C LEU A 315 14.68 -0.59 19.90
N ILE A 316 14.62 -1.80 20.44
CA ILE A 316 14.80 -3.03 19.65
C ILE A 316 13.64 -3.17 18.66
N ILE A 317 12.40 -2.94 19.13
CA ILE A 317 11.22 -2.97 18.25
C ILE A 317 11.35 -1.90 17.15
N ALA A 318 11.88 -0.71 17.49
CA ALA A 318 12.12 0.35 16.51
C ALA A 318 13.14 -0.06 15.44
N VAL A 319 14.28 -0.62 15.86
CA VAL A 319 15.30 -1.12 14.94
C VAL A 319 14.75 -2.23 14.04
N VAL A 320 14.00 -3.19 14.59
CA VAL A 320 13.39 -4.26 13.79
C VAL A 320 12.39 -3.69 12.78
N GLY A 321 11.58 -2.70 13.16
CA GLY A 321 10.66 -2.02 12.24
C GLY A 321 11.39 -1.31 11.10
N LEU A 322 12.50 -0.61 11.39
CA LEU A 322 13.33 0.04 10.38
C LEU A 322 13.99 -0.98 9.45
N LEU A 323 14.56 -2.06 9.99
CA LEU A 323 15.15 -3.13 9.20
C LEU A 323 14.12 -3.80 8.29
N PHE A 324 12.90 -4.03 8.79
CA PHE A 324 11.80 -4.54 7.97
C PHE A 324 11.45 -3.57 6.84
N SER A 325 11.38 -2.27 7.13
CA SER A 325 11.11 -1.22 6.12
C SER A 325 12.17 -1.22 5.02
N LEU A 326 13.45 -1.23 5.41
CA LEU A 326 14.58 -1.30 4.48
C LEU A 326 14.57 -2.61 3.66
N TYR A 327 14.29 -3.75 4.31
CA TYR A 327 14.18 -5.04 3.66
C TYR A 327 13.10 -5.06 2.58
N MET A 328 11.96 -4.40 2.81
CA MET A 328 10.90 -4.25 1.80
C MET A 328 11.32 -3.42 0.58
N THR A 329 12.24 -2.46 0.75
CA THR A 329 12.77 -1.65 -0.37
C THR A 329 13.91 -2.33 -1.13
N LEU A 330 14.51 -3.38 -0.55
CA LEU A 330 15.72 -4.00 -1.09
C LEU A 330 15.56 -4.47 -2.55
N PRO A 331 14.45 -5.12 -2.97
CA PRO A 331 14.29 -5.56 -4.36
C PRO A 331 14.42 -4.44 -5.39
N VAL A 332 13.98 -3.22 -5.05
CA VAL A 332 14.08 -2.05 -5.91
C VAL A 332 15.46 -1.42 -5.78
N ALA A 333 15.94 -1.25 -4.55
CA ALA A 333 17.18 -0.55 -4.26
C ALA A 333 18.44 -1.22 -4.80
N ILE A 334 18.41 -2.51 -5.11
CA ILE A 334 19.56 -3.26 -5.69
C ILE A 334 19.58 -3.27 -7.23
N THR A 335 18.66 -2.58 -7.90
CA THR A 335 18.57 -2.57 -9.38
C THR A 335 19.02 -1.21 -9.93
N VAL A 336 19.94 -1.18 -10.89
CA VAL A 336 20.48 0.09 -11.44
C VAL A 336 19.37 0.92 -12.08
N ARG A 337 18.43 0.29 -12.78
CA ARG A 337 17.31 1.00 -13.41
C ARG A 337 16.48 1.82 -12.41
N HIS A 338 16.17 1.28 -11.24
CA HIS A 338 15.41 2.04 -10.24
C HIS A 338 16.29 3.05 -9.49
N GLN A 339 17.56 2.76 -9.26
CA GLN A 339 18.51 3.72 -8.69
C GLN A 339 18.64 4.97 -9.58
N THR A 340 18.80 4.78 -10.90
CA THR A 340 18.89 5.88 -11.88
C THR A 340 17.57 6.65 -11.96
N TRP A 341 16.43 5.95 -11.99
CA TRP A 341 15.12 6.59 -11.95
C TRP A 341 14.94 7.45 -10.69
N CYS A 342 15.30 6.92 -9.51
CA CYS A 342 15.25 7.66 -8.24
C CYS A 342 16.17 8.88 -8.21
N ALA A 343 17.32 8.82 -8.89
CA ALA A 343 18.25 9.93 -9.00
C ALA A 343 17.74 11.03 -9.95
N MET A 344 17.00 10.67 -10.99
CA MET A 344 16.51 11.60 -12.02
C MET A 344 15.10 12.14 -11.74
N ALA A 345 14.23 11.36 -11.11
CA ALA A 345 12.83 11.69 -10.91
C ALA A 345 12.52 12.01 -9.44
N TRP A 346 11.88 13.15 -9.22
CA TRP A 346 11.27 13.51 -7.93
C TRP A 346 9.74 13.50 -8.06
N PRO A 347 9.01 12.81 -7.16
CA PRO A 347 9.50 12.04 -6.02
C PRO A 347 9.97 10.62 -6.39
N CYS A 348 11.08 10.17 -5.77
CA CYS A 348 11.53 8.78 -5.80
C CYS A 348 10.57 7.90 -4.97
N ALA A 349 9.44 7.54 -5.56
CA ALA A 349 8.34 6.86 -4.89
C ALA A 349 7.53 6.02 -5.87
N TYR A 350 7.34 4.75 -5.57
CA TYR A 350 6.54 3.82 -6.38
C TYR A 350 5.79 2.83 -5.49
N LEU A 351 5.37 1.70 -6.05
CA LEU A 351 4.52 0.72 -5.38
C LEU A 351 5.13 0.07 -4.13
N ASP A 352 6.45 -0.06 -4.10
CA ASP A 352 7.21 -0.63 -3.00
C ASP A 352 7.35 0.35 -1.83
N THR A 353 7.30 1.66 -2.09
CA THR A 353 7.30 2.73 -1.10
C THR A 353 6.17 2.54 -0.07
N ARG A 354 4.96 2.19 -0.52
CA ARG A 354 3.85 1.89 0.41
C ARG A 354 4.02 0.56 1.14
N SER A 355 4.74 -0.39 0.54
CA SER A 355 5.02 -1.69 1.13
C SER A 355 6.06 -1.61 2.26
N ALA A 356 6.96 -0.61 2.20
CA ALA A 356 7.93 -0.32 3.24
C ALA A 356 7.35 0.45 4.44
N PHE A 357 6.30 1.25 4.21
CA PHE A 357 5.71 2.12 5.23
C PHE A 357 5.27 1.40 6.53
N PRO A 358 4.66 0.20 6.50
CA PRO A 358 4.37 -0.58 7.70
C PRO A 358 5.54 -0.72 8.69
N GLY A 359 6.73 -1.03 8.20
CA GLY A 359 7.92 -1.15 9.05
C GLY A 359 8.30 0.18 9.70
N LEU A 360 8.25 1.26 8.92
CA LEU A 360 8.52 2.61 9.42
C LEU A 360 7.49 3.04 10.48
N ALA A 361 6.20 2.80 10.25
CA ALA A 361 5.14 3.15 11.21
C ALA A 361 5.35 2.43 12.55
N VAL A 362 5.67 1.13 12.52
CA VAL A 362 6.03 0.35 13.71
C VAL A 362 7.24 0.96 14.42
N ALA A 363 8.25 1.37 13.65
CA ALA A 363 9.44 2.00 14.22
C ALA A 363 9.13 3.34 14.91
N LEU A 364 8.35 4.21 14.27
CA LEU A 364 7.92 5.49 14.83
C LEU A 364 7.12 5.30 16.12
N VAL A 365 6.15 4.38 16.15
CA VAL A 365 5.35 4.10 17.35
C VAL A 365 6.22 3.54 18.48
N ALA A 366 7.17 2.66 18.16
CA ALA A 366 8.12 2.15 19.14
C ALA A 366 9.03 3.26 19.69
N MET A 367 9.53 4.17 18.85
CA MET A 367 10.26 5.36 19.31
C MET A 367 9.43 6.24 20.22
N CYS A 368 8.14 6.48 19.91
CA CYS A 368 7.23 7.16 20.83
C CYS A 368 7.15 6.44 22.19
N GLY A 369 7.01 5.10 22.17
CA GLY A 369 7.02 4.28 23.39
C GLY A 369 8.29 4.44 24.23
N TRP A 370 9.46 4.51 23.59
CA TRP A 370 10.74 4.79 24.26
C TRP A 370 10.74 6.18 24.90
N LEU A 371 10.29 7.21 24.17
CA LEU A 371 10.21 8.59 24.66
C LEU A 371 9.27 8.73 25.87
N LEU A 372 8.25 7.87 26.04
CA LEU A 372 7.35 7.93 27.20
C LEU A 372 8.04 7.76 28.57
N ARG A 373 9.30 7.32 28.58
CA ARG A 373 10.14 7.23 29.78
C ARG A 373 10.47 8.61 30.37
N PHE A 374 10.41 9.67 29.57
CA PHE A 374 10.66 11.05 29.99
C PHE A 374 9.46 11.72 30.69
N GLY A 375 8.41 10.95 31.04
CA GLY A 375 7.32 11.42 31.91
C GLY A 375 6.00 11.71 31.20
N ARG A 376 5.03 12.24 31.96
CA ARG A 376 3.65 12.48 31.48
C ARG A 376 3.56 13.62 30.47
N ILE A 377 4.41 14.64 30.59
CA ILE A 377 4.47 15.75 29.64
C ILE A 377 4.78 15.22 28.23
N MET A 378 5.70 14.26 28.13
CA MET A 378 6.04 13.64 26.84
C MET A 378 4.85 12.92 26.19
N GLN A 379 3.94 12.34 26.98
CA GLN A 379 2.70 11.75 26.43
C GLN A 379 1.83 12.79 25.74
N VAL A 380 1.70 13.98 26.33
CA VAL A 380 0.93 15.09 25.78
C VAL A 380 1.62 15.65 24.54
N VAL A 381 2.93 15.90 24.62
CA VAL A 381 3.73 16.38 23.49
C VAL A 381 3.61 15.44 22.30
N LEU A 382 3.83 14.14 22.49
CA LEU A 382 3.73 13.16 21.40
C LEU A 382 2.30 13.05 20.85
N ALA A 383 1.28 13.10 21.69
CA ALA A 383 -0.11 13.07 21.23
C ALA A 383 -0.43 14.30 20.37
N ILE A 384 0.01 15.49 20.79
CA ILE A 384 -0.14 16.74 20.03
C ILE A 384 0.64 16.65 18.71
N THR A 385 1.90 16.22 18.74
CA THR A 385 2.73 16.06 17.53
C THR A 385 2.09 15.09 16.55
N LEU A 386 1.62 13.92 17.01
CA LEU A 386 0.92 12.97 16.16
C LEU A 386 -0.37 13.56 15.58
N GLY A 387 -1.12 14.30 16.39
CA GLY A 387 -2.31 15.03 15.97
C GLY A 387 -2.02 16.04 14.87
N LEU A 388 -1.08 16.97 15.11
CA LEU A 388 -0.70 18.01 14.15
C LEU A 388 -0.19 17.39 12.84
N GLY A 389 0.64 16.35 12.92
CA GLY A 389 1.12 15.66 11.71
C GLY A 389 -0.01 14.96 10.94
N SER A 390 -0.96 14.34 11.62
CA SER A 390 -2.17 13.76 10.98
C SER A 390 -3.04 14.81 10.30
N GLY A 391 -3.33 15.93 10.98
CA GLY A 391 -4.06 17.04 10.38
C GLY A 391 -3.34 17.59 9.16
N THR A 392 -2.02 17.75 9.24
CA THR A 392 -1.21 18.27 8.14
C THR A 392 -1.19 17.30 6.96
N THR A 393 -1.13 15.99 7.23
CA THR A 393 -1.30 14.94 6.22
C THR A 393 -2.65 15.04 5.53
N TYR A 394 -3.72 15.23 6.30
CA TYR A 394 -5.07 15.40 5.75
C TYR A 394 -5.15 16.61 4.82
N LEU A 395 -4.59 17.75 5.24
CA LEU A 395 -4.58 18.97 4.45
C LEU A 395 -3.75 18.82 3.16
N TYR A 396 -2.60 18.15 3.26
CA TYR A 396 -1.79 17.76 2.10
C TYR A 396 -2.60 16.91 1.12
N ASN A 397 -3.22 15.84 1.62
CA ASN A 397 -4.01 14.92 0.81
C ASN A 397 -5.22 15.62 0.18
N LEU A 398 -5.86 16.54 0.89
CA LEU A 398 -6.97 17.35 0.38
C LEU A 398 -6.53 18.28 -0.76
N TRP A 399 -5.32 18.83 -0.71
CA TRP A 399 -4.80 19.63 -1.81
C TRP A 399 -4.48 18.77 -3.03
N PHE A 400 -3.78 17.65 -2.83
CA PHE A 400 -3.48 16.71 -3.92
C PHE A 400 -4.73 16.07 -4.51
N SER A 401 -5.81 15.92 -3.75
CA SER A 401 -7.07 15.39 -4.26
C SER A 401 -7.75 16.35 -5.24
N GLN A 402 -7.53 17.66 -5.09
CA GLN A 402 -8.00 18.65 -6.06
C GLN A 402 -7.21 18.56 -7.37
N GLU A 403 -5.90 18.33 -7.31
CA GLU A 403 -5.09 18.07 -8.51
C GLU A 403 -5.51 16.75 -9.19
N MET A 404 -5.79 15.70 -8.41
CA MET A 404 -6.33 14.44 -8.90
C MET A 404 -7.67 14.65 -9.64
N ASN A 405 -8.58 15.45 -9.07
CA ASN A 405 -9.85 15.82 -9.72
C ASN A 405 -9.62 16.61 -11.01
N LYS A 406 -8.64 17.53 -11.05
CA LYS A 406 -8.32 18.28 -12.28
C LYS A 406 -7.81 17.35 -13.38
N ALA A 407 -6.95 16.39 -13.04
CA ALA A 407 -6.46 15.37 -13.98
C ALA A 407 -7.60 14.46 -14.46
N ALA A 408 -8.55 14.13 -13.58
CA ALA A 408 -9.70 13.29 -13.91
C ALA A 408 -10.64 13.87 -14.98
N LYS A 409 -10.60 15.19 -15.22
CA LYS A 409 -11.40 15.86 -16.27
C LYS A 409 -11.14 15.35 -17.68
N ALA A 410 -9.99 14.69 -17.93
CA ALA A 410 -9.75 14.06 -19.23
C ALA A 410 -10.77 12.95 -19.51
N TRP A 411 -11.10 12.15 -18.49
CA TRP A 411 -12.12 11.11 -18.58
C TRP A 411 -13.51 11.69 -18.82
N GLU A 412 -13.88 12.74 -18.08
CA GLU A 412 -15.16 13.43 -18.26
C GLU A 412 -15.31 13.99 -19.68
N ARG A 413 -14.24 14.56 -20.25
CA ARG A 413 -14.24 15.03 -21.65
C ARG A 413 -14.36 13.89 -22.65
N ALA A 414 -13.66 12.77 -22.41
CA ALA A 414 -13.78 11.59 -23.25
C ALA A 414 -15.19 11.00 -23.22
N ASP A 415 -15.81 10.90 -22.04
CA ASP A 415 -17.19 10.45 -21.88
C ASP A 415 -18.18 11.39 -22.59
N ALA A 416 -17.97 12.71 -22.51
CA ALA A 416 -18.79 13.69 -23.23
C ALA A 416 -18.64 13.56 -24.76
N LEU A 417 -17.44 13.27 -25.26
CA LEU A 417 -17.19 13.01 -26.68
C LEU A 417 -17.84 11.69 -27.15
N ALA A 418 -17.95 10.68 -26.29
CA ALA A 418 -18.62 9.43 -26.62
C ALA A 418 -20.11 9.63 -26.95
N CYS A 419 -20.74 10.65 -26.38
CA CYS A 419 -22.14 10.98 -26.65
C CYS A 419 -22.33 11.87 -27.89
N GLN A 420 -21.25 12.22 -28.61
CA GLN A 420 -21.33 12.93 -29.89
C GLN A 420 -21.36 11.97 -31.08
N PRO A 421 -21.91 12.38 -32.25
CA PRO A 421 -21.86 11.58 -33.46
C PRO A 421 -20.43 11.17 -33.82
N PRO A 422 -20.19 9.93 -34.31
CA PRO A 422 -18.84 9.51 -34.71
C PRO A 422 -18.16 10.43 -35.73
N SER A 423 -18.94 11.06 -36.62
CA SER A 423 -18.44 11.98 -37.63
C SER A 423 -17.89 13.30 -37.08
N SER A 424 -18.19 13.67 -35.83
CA SER A 424 -17.69 14.90 -35.20
C SER A 424 -16.47 14.67 -34.30
N LEU A 425 -16.00 13.42 -34.17
CA LEU A 425 -14.83 13.12 -33.36
C LEU A 425 -13.56 13.64 -34.06
N PRO A 426 -12.74 14.46 -33.37
CA PRO A 426 -11.43 14.82 -33.86
C PRO A 426 -10.54 13.57 -33.97
N GLU A 427 -9.55 13.61 -34.86
CA GLU A 427 -8.58 12.50 -35.03
C GLU A 427 -7.16 12.92 -34.64
N GLY A 428 -6.31 11.92 -34.39
CA GLY A 428 -4.88 12.12 -34.13
C GLY A 428 -4.59 13.09 -32.99
N GLU A 429 -3.77 14.10 -33.25
CA GLU A 429 -3.38 15.10 -32.24
C GLU A 429 -4.56 15.99 -31.81
N ALA A 430 -5.53 16.23 -32.70
CA ALA A 430 -6.72 17.02 -32.36
C ALA A 430 -7.59 16.28 -31.33
N LEU A 431 -7.67 14.96 -31.41
CA LEU A 431 -8.35 14.14 -30.40
C LEU A 431 -7.68 14.27 -29.04
N LEU A 432 -6.35 14.18 -29.01
CA LEU A 432 -5.58 14.29 -27.78
C LEU A 432 -5.76 15.68 -27.14
N LYS A 433 -5.74 16.75 -27.93
CA LYS A 433 -6.00 18.11 -27.43
C LYS A 433 -7.44 18.30 -26.95
N ALA A 434 -8.41 17.62 -27.54
CA ALA A 434 -9.80 17.66 -27.09
C ALA A 434 -10.00 16.92 -25.76
N VAL A 435 -9.39 15.75 -25.61
CA VAL A 435 -9.54 14.90 -24.41
C VAL A 435 -8.62 15.35 -23.27
N ASP A 436 -7.34 15.55 -23.52
CA ASP A 436 -6.33 15.87 -22.52
C ASP A 436 -5.41 17.04 -22.97
N PRO A 437 -5.95 18.27 -23.05
CA PRO A 437 -5.20 19.44 -23.51
C PRO A 437 -3.97 19.78 -22.66
N ARG A 438 -3.87 19.25 -21.44
CA ARG A 438 -2.77 19.50 -20.51
C ARG A 438 -1.77 18.35 -20.45
N GLY A 439 -2.02 17.24 -21.13
CA GLY A 439 -1.20 16.03 -20.99
C GLY A 439 -1.19 15.50 -19.54
N SER A 440 -2.32 15.61 -18.84
CA SER A 440 -2.46 15.19 -17.45
C SER A 440 -2.38 13.66 -17.32
N ILE A 441 -2.70 12.90 -18.38
CA ILE A 441 -2.71 11.44 -18.35
C ILE A 441 -1.35 10.90 -18.78
N SER A 442 -0.62 10.33 -17.81
CA SER A 442 0.70 9.73 -18.04
C SER A 442 0.57 8.40 -18.78
N VAL A 443 1.38 8.22 -19.82
CA VAL A 443 1.46 6.99 -20.63
C VAL A 443 2.91 6.62 -20.89
N HIS A 444 3.18 5.36 -21.23
CA HIS A 444 4.52 4.91 -21.59
C HIS A 444 5.02 5.57 -22.89
N PRO A 445 6.35 5.74 -23.06
CA PRO A 445 6.91 6.13 -24.35
C PRO A 445 6.45 5.16 -25.45
N ASN A 446 6.07 5.69 -26.62
CA ASN A 446 5.53 4.93 -27.76
C ASN A 446 4.15 4.28 -27.55
N PHE A 447 3.44 4.59 -26.45
CA PHE A 447 2.06 4.15 -26.28
C PHE A 447 1.15 4.81 -27.33
N PRO A 448 0.25 4.06 -28.01
CA PRO A 448 -0.61 4.60 -29.06
C PRO A 448 -1.76 5.44 -28.47
N HIS A 449 -1.43 6.63 -27.98
CA HIS A 449 -2.30 7.45 -27.13
C HIS A 449 -3.63 7.84 -27.81
N ALA A 450 -3.59 8.25 -29.08
CA ALA A 450 -4.79 8.62 -29.82
C ALA A 450 -5.69 7.41 -30.10
N ASP A 451 -5.09 6.25 -30.40
CA ASP A 451 -5.83 5.00 -30.60
C ASP A 451 -6.51 4.54 -29.31
N TYR A 452 -5.80 4.62 -28.18
CA TYR A 452 -6.36 4.33 -26.86
C TYR A 452 -7.61 5.16 -26.58
N TRP A 453 -7.55 6.49 -26.75
CA TRP A 453 -8.71 7.34 -26.50
C TRP A 453 -9.87 7.06 -27.45
N ARG A 454 -9.59 6.76 -28.71
CA ARG A 454 -10.62 6.36 -29.67
C ARG A 454 -11.34 5.08 -29.23
N ILE A 455 -10.59 4.05 -28.84
CA ILE A 455 -11.17 2.79 -28.34
C ILE A 455 -11.94 3.03 -27.05
N TYR A 456 -11.40 3.83 -26.12
CA TYR A 456 -12.10 4.21 -24.90
C TYR A 456 -13.42 4.89 -25.22
N ILE A 457 -13.42 5.96 -26.01
CA ILE A 457 -14.64 6.71 -26.40
C ILE A 457 -15.67 5.77 -27.04
N GLU A 458 -15.24 4.88 -27.94
CA GLU A 458 -16.13 3.92 -28.59
C GLU A 458 -16.76 2.96 -27.57
N SER A 459 -15.99 2.47 -26.60
CA SER A 459 -16.50 1.59 -25.54
C SER A 459 -17.55 2.25 -24.65
N ARG A 460 -17.50 3.59 -24.50
CA ARG A 460 -18.44 4.36 -23.67
C ARG A 460 -19.72 4.76 -24.42
N ARG A 461 -19.81 4.58 -25.74
CA ARG A 461 -21.00 4.98 -26.52
C ARG A 461 -22.29 4.28 -26.07
N ALA A 462 -22.18 3.04 -25.60
CA ALA A 462 -23.32 2.29 -25.08
C ALA A 462 -23.98 2.98 -23.88
N ASP A 463 -23.23 3.78 -23.11
CA ASP A 463 -23.76 4.48 -21.94
C ASP A 463 -24.56 5.74 -22.33
N CYS A 464 -24.44 6.22 -23.57
CA CYS A 464 -25.10 7.44 -24.05
C CYS A 464 -26.55 7.23 -24.53
N THR A 465 -27.05 5.99 -24.58
CA THR A 465 -28.36 5.65 -25.15
C THR A 465 -29.57 6.05 -24.28
N GLY A 466 -29.37 6.82 -23.20
CA GLY A 466 -30.43 7.28 -22.29
C GLY A 466 -30.53 8.80 -22.14
N SER A 467 -29.69 9.57 -22.82
CA SER A 467 -29.70 11.03 -22.77
C SER A 467 -29.45 11.59 -24.16
N ALA A 468 -30.51 11.58 -24.98
CA ALA A 468 -30.60 12.56 -26.05
C ALA A 468 -30.65 13.95 -25.38
N PRO A 469 -29.96 14.98 -25.93
CA PRO A 469 -30.10 16.34 -25.44
C PRO A 469 -31.55 16.86 -25.50
#